data_AF-A0A6A3GG16-F1
#
_entry.id   AF-A0A6A3GG16-F1
#
_cell.length_a   1.000
_cell.length_b   1.000
_cell.length_c   1.000
_cell.angle_alpha   90.00
_cell.angle_beta   90.00
_cell.angle_gamma   90.00
#
_symmetry.space_group_name_H-M   'P 1'
#
loop_
_entity.id
_entity.type
_entity.pdbx_description
1 polymer ?
#
loop_
_entity_poly.entity_id
_entity_poly.type
_entity_poly.pdbx_seq_one_letter_code
_entity_poly.pdbx_strand_id
1 'polypeptide(L)'
;MQLLAPLIALLGFAATVEGACSGPNTRITPPPGAIVVDATGTHRGSFRTLAQGVGKLSTSTTPQTIFVYPGVYREQVIVPKLNGPLILQGYTCDAMVYTSNQVTITQAKAQKDIPASIINNRNDLTTTLLLKSDNVKVYNLNVANTAGDVGQAIAVKTDGANYGFYACKFTGYQDTLYANKGPSVYAKSYISGTVDFVFGLYAQAWFETCDIVSIGKGCIGANGRDSATNPSRYVFNNARVTGTCGVGTAYLGRPWKPFSRVVWQMAEQRPQQRDQP
;
A
#
# COMPACT_ATOMS: atom_id res chain seq x y z
N MET A 1 -26.64 -36.47 -49.59
CA MET A 1 -26.74 -35.76 -48.30
C MET A 1 -25.37 -35.15 -48.01
N GLN A 2 -25.12 -33.93 -48.50
CA GLN A 2 -23.84 -33.22 -48.32
C GLN A 2 -23.81 -32.58 -46.93
N LEU A 3 -22.84 -32.98 -46.10
CA LEU A 3 -22.56 -32.36 -44.81
C LEU A 3 -21.55 -31.22 -45.02
N LEU A 4 -22.03 -29.98 -44.91
CA LEU A 4 -21.17 -28.81 -44.73
C LEU A 4 -20.76 -28.72 -43.25
N ALA A 5 -19.44 -28.69 -43.00
CA ALA A 5 -18.90 -28.31 -41.69
C ALA A 5 -18.68 -26.78 -41.65
N PRO A 6 -19.09 -26.07 -40.57
CA PRO A 6 -18.85 -24.65 -40.48
C PRO A 6 -17.41 -24.38 -40.02
N LEU A 7 -16.72 -23.53 -40.78
CA LEU A 7 -15.41 -22.99 -40.46
C LEU A 7 -15.56 -21.98 -39.31
N ILE A 8 -15.14 -22.35 -38.10
CA ILE A 8 -15.08 -21.42 -36.95
C ILE A 8 -13.81 -20.58 -37.11
N ALA A 9 -13.98 -19.32 -37.50
CA ALA A 9 -12.91 -18.34 -37.49
C ALA A 9 -12.59 -17.94 -36.04
N LEU A 10 -11.45 -18.41 -35.53
CA LEU A 10 -10.86 -17.86 -34.30
C LEU A 10 -10.37 -16.43 -34.59
N LEU A 11 -11.16 -15.44 -34.18
CA LEU A 11 -10.71 -14.06 -34.06
C LEU A 11 -9.73 -13.98 -32.87
N GLY A 12 -8.44 -14.01 -33.18
CA GLY A 12 -7.40 -13.72 -32.20
C GLY A 12 -7.54 -12.27 -31.74
N PHE A 13 -7.87 -12.07 -30.46
CA PHE A 13 -7.68 -10.78 -29.80
C PHE A 13 -6.17 -10.50 -29.73
N ALA A 14 -5.64 -9.75 -30.68
CA ALA A 14 -4.36 -9.10 -30.52
C ALA A 14 -4.53 -8.02 -29.44
N ALA A 15 -3.97 -8.28 -28.25
CA ALA A 15 -3.82 -7.25 -27.24
C ALA A 15 -2.97 -6.13 -27.85
N THR A 16 -3.59 -4.99 -28.14
CA THR A 16 -2.89 -3.78 -28.52
C THR A 16 -1.96 -3.42 -27.36
N VAL A 17 -0.66 -3.42 -27.61
CA VAL A 17 0.33 -2.86 -26.68
C VAL A 17 -0.03 -1.39 -26.53
N GLU A 18 -0.66 -1.03 -25.40
CA GLU A 18 -0.98 0.36 -25.07
C GLU A 18 0.29 1.21 -25.23
N GLY A 19 0.16 2.32 -25.96
CA GLY A 19 1.27 3.16 -26.38
C GLY A 19 2.17 3.54 -25.21
N ALA A 20 3.49 3.48 -25.44
CA ALA A 20 4.48 3.82 -24.44
C ALA A 20 4.20 5.22 -23.86
N CYS A 21 3.89 5.26 -22.57
CA CYS A 21 3.72 6.51 -21.85
C CYS A 21 5.00 7.34 -21.95
N SER A 22 4.87 8.66 -22.14
CA SER A 22 6.00 9.59 -22.27
C SER A 22 5.80 10.81 -21.37
N GLY A 23 6.89 11.51 -21.06
CA GLY A 23 6.86 12.73 -20.24
C GLY A 23 7.74 12.66 -18.99
N PRO A 24 7.97 13.81 -18.33
CA PRO A 24 8.98 13.96 -17.28
C PRO A 24 8.67 13.17 -15.99
N ASN A 25 7.40 12.85 -15.75
CA ASN A 25 6.96 12.13 -14.56
C ASN A 25 6.88 10.62 -14.77
N THR A 26 7.12 10.11 -15.97
CA THR A 26 7.11 8.66 -16.22
C THR A 26 8.21 7.94 -15.45
N ARG A 27 7.94 6.74 -14.95
CA ARG A 27 8.92 5.83 -14.34
C ARG A 27 8.75 4.46 -14.97
N ILE A 28 9.15 4.37 -16.25
CA ILE A 28 8.91 3.19 -17.09
C ILE A 28 10.17 2.37 -17.36
N THR A 29 11.34 2.89 -16.99
CA THR A 29 12.64 2.25 -17.16
C THR A 29 13.32 2.10 -15.80
N PRO A 30 13.87 0.92 -15.46
CA PRO A 30 14.67 0.74 -14.26
C PRO A 30 15.89 1.67 -14.28
N PRO A 31 16.21 2.35 -13.17
CA PRO A 31 17.46 3.10 -13.08
C PRO A 31 18.67 2.16 -13.10
N PRO A 32 19.86 2.63 -13.53
CA PRO A 32 21.07 1.83 -13.51
C PRO A 32 21.35 1.21 -12.14
N GLY A 33 21.67 -0.10 -12.12
CA GLY A 33 21.95 -0.84 -10.89
C GLY A 33 20.73 -1.27 -10.08
N ALA A 34 19.50 -0.99 -10.55
CA ALA A 34 18.30 -1.48 -9.89
C ALA A 34 18.18 -3.01 -10.00
N ILE A 35 17.70 -3.63 -8.92
CA ILE A 35 17.16 -4.98 -8.95
C ILE A 35 15.82 -4.91 -9.67
N VAL A 36 15.67 -5.66 -10.77
CA VAL A 36 14.47 -5.62 -11.61
C VAL A 36 13.54 -6.77 -11.26
N VAL A 37 12.27 -6.45 -11.02
CA VAL A 37 11.19 -7.41 -10.79
C VAL A 37 10.18 -7.31 -11.93
N ASP A 38 9.84 -8.43 -12.54
CA ASP A 38 8.92 -8.54 -13.68
C ASP A 38 8.23 -9.90 -13.64
N ALA A 39 6.91 -9.91 -13.39
CA ALA A 39 6.13 -11.14 -13.30
C ALA A 39 6.13 -11.93 -14.62
N THR A 40 6.15 -11.23 -15.75
CA THR A 40 6.18 -11.82 -17.10
C THR A 40 7.55 -12.39 -17.44
N GLY A 41 8.59 -11.89 -16.75
CA GLY A 41 10.02 -12.16 -16.95
C GLY A 41 10.46 -12.15 -18.39
N THR A 42 9.88 -11.24 -19.16
CA THR A 42 10.37 -10.85 -20.48
C THR A 42 11.69 -10.10 -20.37
N HIS A 43 11.94 -9.44 -19.23
CA HIS A 43 13.20 -8.74 -18.98
C HIS A 43 14.28 -9.72 -18.49
N ARG A 44 15.35 -9.90 -19.27
CA ARG A 44 16.46 -10.81 -18.92
C ARG A 44 17.09 -10.41 -17.58
N GLY A 45 17.26 -11.40 -16.70
CA GLY A 45 17.88 -11.20 -15.37
C GLY A 45 16.95 -10.58 -14.32
N SER A 46 15.66 -10.40 -14.64
CA SER A 46 14.66 -9.97 -13.66
C SER A 46 14.24 -11.12 -12.73
N PHE A 47 13.65 -10.74 -11.59
CA PHE A 47 13.01 -11.64 -10.64
C PHE A 47 11.50 -11.69 -10.88
N ARG A 48 10.88 -12.85 -10.70
CA ARG A 48 9.46 -13.05 -10.96
C ARG A 48 8.57 -12.46 -9.88
N THR A 49 9.11 -12.29 -8.67
CA THR A 49 8.37 -11.75 -7.53
C THR A 49 9.18 -10.68 -6.79
N LEU A 50 8.49 -9.79 -6.08
CA LEU A 50 9.13 -8.77 -5.27
C LEU A 50 9.88 -9.40 -4.09
N ALA A 51 9.37 -10.48 -3.49
CA ALA A 51 10.11 -11.21 -2.45
C ALA A 51 11.45 -11.76 -2.95
N GLN A 52 11.51 -12.27 -4.19
CA GLN A 52 12.77 -12.69 -4.81
C GLN A 52 13.73 -11.51 -5.01
N GLY A 53 13.23 -10.35 -5.47
CA GLY A 53 14.01 -9.13 -5.60
C GLY A 53 14.56 -8.63 -4.26
N VAL A 54 13.73 -8.65 -3.20
CA VAL A 54 14.14 -8.33 -1.83
C VAL A 54 15.25 -9.28 -1.35
N GLY A 55 15.16 -10.57 -1.70
CA GLY A 55 16.19 -11.58 -1.40
C GLY A 55 17.54 -11.33 -2.08
N LYS A 56 17.65 -10.35 -2.98
CA LYS A 56 18.90 -9.93 -3.63
C LYS A 56 19.47 -8.62 -3.12
N LEU A 57 18.81 -7.98 -2.16
CA LEU A 57 19.38 -6.82 -1.48
C LEU A 57 20.66 -7.23 -0.76
N SER A 58 21.70 -6.44 -0.94
CA SER A 58 22.96 -6.58 -0.23
C SER A 58 22.85 -6.01 1.19
N THR A 59 23.80 -6.40 2.04
CA THR A 59 24.00 -5.86 3.39
C THR A 59 24.88 -4.62 3.40
N SER A 60 25.13 -3.98 2.25
CA SER A 60 25.90 -2.74 2.16
C SER A 60 25.12 -1.56 2.77
N THR A 61 25.84 -0.50 3.10
CA THR A 61 25.27 0.81 3.46
C THR A 61 24.89 1.65 2.23
N THR A 62 25.30 1.22 1.03
CA THR A 62 24.96 1.89 -0.24
C THR A 62 23.45 1.86 -0.48
N PRO A 63 22.84 2.96 -0.98
CA PRO A 63 21.44 2.97 -1.39
C PRO A 63 21.16 1.91 -2.47
N GLN A 64 20.05 1.19 -2.33
CA GLN A 64 19.61 0.16 -3.27
C GLN A 64 18.23 0.50 -3.83
N THR A 65 17.96 0.09 -5.06
CA THR A 65 16.65 0.28 -5.70
C THR A 65 16.13 -1.06 -6.20
N ILE A 66 14.86 -1.35 -5.92
CA ILE A 66 14.09 -2.37 -6.62
C ILE A 66 13.09 -1.65 -7.51
N PHE A 67 13.14 -1.94 -8.81
CA PHE A 67 12.18 -1.48 -9.80
C PHE A 67 11.23 -2.62 -10.16
N VAL A 68 9.93 -2.36 -10.12
CA VAL A 68 8.89 -3.36 -10.35
C VAL A 68 8.08 -3.01 -11.60
N TYR A 69 8.09 -3.89 -12.59
CA TYR A 69 7.29 -3.76 -13.80
C TYR A 69 5.79 -4.00 -13.55
N PRO A 70 4.91 -3.58 -14.48
CA PRO A 70 3.46 -3.74 -14.35
C PRO A 70 3.05 -5.18 -14.04
N GLY A 71 2.07 -5.34 -13.15
CA GLY A 71 1.54 -6.64 -12.80
C GLY A 71 0.89 -6.71 -11.42
N VAL A 72 0.26 -7.86 -11.18
CA VAL A 72 -0.32 -8.22 -9.88
C VAL A 72 0.52 -9.33 -9.26
N TYR A 73 1.20 -9.01 -8.17
CA TYR A 73 2.09 -9.87 -7.41
C TYR A 73 1.36 -10.40 -6.18
N ARG A 74 0.94 -11.67 -6.22
CA ARG A 74 0.18 -12.33 -5.15
C ARG A 74 1.12 -12.97 -4.13
N GLU A 75 1.64 -12.17 -3.21
CA GLU A 75 2.68 -12.59 -2.27
C GLU A 75 2.64 -11.78 -0.98
N GLN A 76 3.26 -12.36 0.05
CA GLN A 76 3.71 -11.61 1.22
C GLN A 76 5.14 -11.13 0.98
N VAL A 77 5.42 -9.86 1.25
CA VAL A 77 6.76 -9.27 1.12
C VAL A 77 7.23 -8.75 2.46
N ILE A 78 8.37 -9.25 2.92
CA ILE A 78 9.04 -8.79 4.14
C ILE A 78 10.38 -8.19 3.75
N VAL A 79 10.52 -6.88 3.88
CA VAL A 79 11.82 -6.20 3.77
C VAL A 79 12.51 -6.32 5.13
N PRO A 80 13.61 -7.08 5.23
CA PRO A 80 14.34 -7.23 6.48
C PRO A 80 15.01 -5.92 6.87
N LYS A 81 15.63 -5.87 8.05
CA LYS A 81 16.47 -4.74 8.43
C LYS A 81 17.68 -4.68 7.49
N LEU A 82 17.93 -3.52 6.89
CA LEU A 82 19.07 -3.25 6.01
C LEU A 82 20.04 -2.27 6.69
N ASN A 83 21.28 -2.27 6.22
CA ASN A 83 22.31 -1.32 6.66
C ASN A 83 22.25 0.01 5.90
N GLY A 84 21.66 0.00 4.69
CA GLY A 84 21.56 1.16 3.81
C GLY A 84 20.11 1.48 3.41
N PRO A 85 19.89 2.63 2.75
CA PRO A 85 18.56 3.03 2.28
C PRO A 85 18.03 2.12 1.16
N LEU A 86 16.70 2.04 1.06
CA LEU A 86 16.01 1.30 0.01
C LEU A 86 14.98 2.17 -0.71
N ILE A 87 14.95 2.07 -2.03
CA ILE A 87 13.88 2.60 -2.87
C ILE A 87 13.12 1.42 -3.49
N LEU A 88 11.81 1.37 -3.29
CA LEU A 88 10.88 0.52 -4.03
C LEU A 88 10.14 1.40 -5.03
N GLN A 89 10.35 1.19 -6.33
CA GLN A 89 9.73 1.99 -7.40
C GLN A 89 8.85 1.10 -8.27
N GLY A 90 7.54 1.36 -8.28
CA GLY A 90 6.62 0.78 -9.25
C GLY A 90 6.69 1.47 -10.60
N TYR A 91 6.46 0.71 -11.67
CA TYR A 91 6.22 1.24 -12.99
C TYR A 91 4.98 2.14 -12.99
N THR A 92 5.11 3.32 -13.60
CA THR A 92 3.99 4.25 -13.77
C THR A 92 4.20 5.18 -14.95
N CYS A 93 3.09 5.57 -15.57
CA CYS A 93 3.05 6.60 -16.61
C CYS A 93 3.07 8.03 -16.02
N ASP A 94 2.75 8.19 -14.73
CA ASP A 94 2.87 9.46 -14.02
C ASP A 94 3.17 9.20 -12.55
N ALA A 95 4.40 9.52 -12.12
CA ALA A 95 4.84 9.35 -10.74
C ALA A 95 4.15 10.29 -9.76
N MET A 96 3.45 11.33 -10.23
CA MET A 96 2.84 12.34 -9.36
C MET A 96 1.45 11.96 -8.86
N VAL A 97 0.83 10.90 -9.39
CA VAL A 97 -0.53 10.48 -9.05
C VAL A 97 -0.60 8.96 -8.85
N TYR A 98 -1.34 8.52 -7.84
CA TYR A 98 -1.50 7.09 -7.55
C TYR A 98 -2.40 6.36 -8.56
N THR A 99 -3.23 7.09 -9.32
CA THR A 99 -4.16 6.52 -10.31
C THR A 99 -3.44 5.94 -11.53
N SER A 100 -2.20 6.33 -11.77
CA SER A 100 -1.35 5.82 -12.87
C SER A 100 -0.52 4.60 -12.48
N ASN A 101 -0.62 4.12 -11.23
CA ASN A 101 0.13 2.96 -10.75
C ASN A 101 -0.31 1.69 -11.48
N GLN A 102 0.65 0.92 -11.99
CA GLN A 102 0.39 -0.35 -12.71
C GLN A 102 0.90 -1.59 -11.96
N VAL A 103 1.42 -1.40 -10.74
CA VAL A 103 1.98 -2.48 -9.92
C VAL A 103 1.12 -2.66 -8.68
N THR A 104 0.66 -3.88 -8.45
CA THR A 104 -0.09 -4.26 -7.25
C THR A 104 0.56 -5.42 -6.53
N ILE A 105 0.92 -5.24 -5.26
CA ILE A 105 1.32 -6.30 -4.35
C ILE A 105 0.11 -6.67 -3.50
N THR A 106 -0.28 -7.95 -3.46
CA THR A 106 -1.50 -8.35 -2.77
C THR A 106 -1.42 -9.70 -2.08
N GLN A 107 -2.13 -9.81 -0.97
CA GLN A 107 -2.38 -11.03 -0.24
C GLN A 107 -3.85 -11.02 0.23
N ALA A 108 -4.38 -12.18 0.60
CA ALA A 108 -5.66 -12.31 1.31
C ALA A 108 -5.41 -13.11 2.59
N LYS A 109 -5.13 -12.42 3.70
CA LYS A 109 -4.89 -13.08 4.99
C LYS A 109 -5.22 -12.16 6.16
N ALA A 110 -6.10 -12.64 7.03
CA ALA A 110 -6.53 -11.95 8.24
C ALA A 110 -6.05 -12.68 9.50
N GLN A 111 -6.15 -12.03 10.65
CA GLN A 111 -5.73 -12.62 11.92
C GLN A 111 -6.52 -13.89 12.27
N LYS A 112 -7.77 -14.03 11.82
CA LYS A 112 -8.56 -15.26 12.00
C LYS A 112 -7.94 -16.48 11.32
N ASP A 113 -7.10 -16.27 10.30
CA ASP A 113 -6.42 -17.33 9.55
C ASP A 113 -5.11 -17.77 10.22
N ILE A 114 -4.69 -17.09 11.30
CA ILE A 114 -3.49 -17.42 12.07
C ILE A 114 -3.87 -18.37 13.21
N PRO A 115 -3.21 -19.54 13.36
CA PRO A 115 -3.47 -20.46 14.46
C PRO A 115 -3.48 -19.78 15.82
N ALA A 116 -4.43 -20.13 16.69
CA ALA A 116 -4.58 -19.52 18.01
C ALA A 116 -3.34 -19.71 18.91
N SER A 117 -2.55 -20.75 18.68
CA SER A 117 -1.28 -21.01 19.39
C SER A 117 -0.20 -19.96 19.10
N ILE A 118 -0.29 -19.23 18.00
CA ILE A 118 0.62 -18.13 17.68
C ILE A 118 0.08 -16.87 18.33
N ILE A 119 0.62 -16.51 19.49
CA ILE A 119 0.17 -15.35 20.27
C ILE A 119 1.00 -14.08 19.99
N ASN A 120 2.22 -14.22 19.45
CA ASN A 120 3.14 -13.13 19.20
C ASN A 120 3.22 -12.80 17.71
N ASN A 121 3.42 -11.53 17.37
CA ASN A 121 3.67 -11.04 16.00
C ASN A 121 2.62 -11.46 14.96
N ARG A 122 1.37 -11.72 15.37
CA ARG A 122 0.27 -12.11 14.45
C ARG A 122 0.07 -11.10 13.32
N ASN A 123 0.22 -9.80 13.61
CA ASN A 123 0.15 -8.72 12.63
C ASN A 123 1.19 -8.85 11.51
N ASP A 124 2.40 -9.33 11.81
CA ASP A 124 3.44 -9.53 10.80
C ASP A 124 3.01 -10.61 9.81
N LEU A 125 2.34 -11.67 10.29
CA LEU A 125 1.89 -12.79 9.46
C LEU A 125 0.73 -12.45 8.53
N THR A 126 0.01 -11.37 8.79
CA THR A 126 -1.11 -10.88 7.97
C THR A 126 -0.74 -9.67 7.12
N THR A 127 0.45 -9.10 7.30
CA THR A 127 0.88 -7.91 6.57
C THR A 127 1.31 -8.26 5.15
N THR A 128 0.71 -7.63 4.13
CA THR A 128 1.10 -7.83 2.71
C THR A 128 2.51 -7.29 2.42
N LEU A 129 2.81 -6.05 2.81
CA LEU A 129 4.15 -5.44 2.74
C LEU A 129 4.63 -5.01 4.13
N LEU A 130 5.55 -5.80 4.70
CA LEU A 130 6.16 -5.54 6.00
C LEU A 130 7.54 -4.91 5.80
N LEU A 131 7.72 -3.67 6.29
CA LEU A 131 8.99 -2.95 6.21
C LEU A 131 9.64 -2.90 7.59
N LYS A 132 10.77 -3.61 7.77
CA LYS A 132 11.53 -3.65 9.04
C LYS A 132 12.81 -2.81 9.02
N SER A 133 13.15 -2.23 7.87
CA SER A 133 14.34 -1.39 7.70
C SER A 133 14.03 0.09 7.90
N ASP A 134 15.04 0.84 8.30
CA ASP A 134 15.00 2.30 8.29
C ASP A 134 15.27 2.84 6.88
N ASN A 135 14.92 4.10 6.64
CA ASN A 135 15.23 4.86 5.42
C ASN A 135 14.71 4.20 4.13
N VAL A 136 13.44 3.75 4.14
CA VAL A 136 12.79 3.15 2.97
C VAL A 136 11.85 4.15 2.32
N LYS A 137 11.99 4.30 1.00
CA LYS A 137 11.07 5.07 0.17
C LYS A 137 10.31 4.15 -0.78
N VAL A 138 9.00 4.35 -0.88
CA VAL A 138 8.12 3.58 -1.76
C VAL A 138 7.39 4.54 -2.68
N TYR A 139 7.44 4.25 -3.97
CA TYR A 139 6.89 5.08 -5.03
C TYR A 139 5.95 4.24 -5.90
N ASN A 140 4.75 4.76 -6.14
CA ASN A 140 3.85 4.27 -7.19
C ASN A 140 3.50 2.77 -7.11
N LEU A 141 3.39 2.24 -5.89
CA LEU A 141 2.91 0.89 -5.65
C LEU A 141 1.50 0.90 -5.10
N ASN A 142 0.68 -0.05 -5.59
CA ASN A 142 -0.54 -0.45 -4.92
C ASN A 142 -0.21 -1.62 -3.98
N VAL A 143 -0.66 -1.55 -2.73
CA VAL A 143 -0.54 -2.65 -1.76
C VAL A 143 -1.91 -2.93 -1.18
N ALA A 144 -2.34 -4.18 -1.25
CA ALA A 144 -3.70 -4.58 -0.90
C ALA A 144 -3.74 -5.84 -0.05
N ASN A 145 -4.45 -5.79 1.08
CA ASN A 145 -4.93 -7.00 1.74
C ASN A 145 -6.40 -7.21 1.38
N THR A 146 -6.67 -8.30 0.68
CA THR A 146 -7.97 -8.63 0.07
C THR A 146 -8.77 -9.64 0.90
N ALA A 147 -8.42 -9.84 2.17
CA ALA A 147 -9.13 -10.76 3.06
C ALA A 147 -10.63 -10.44 3.26
N GLY A 148 -11.03 -9.18 3.03
CA GLY A 148 -12.42 -8.73 3.20
C GLY A 148 -12.72 -8.22 4.61
N ASP A 149 -13.99 -7.97 4.88
CA ASP A 149 -14.49 -7.53 6.19
C ASP A 149 -14.60 -8.71 7.16
N VAL A 150 -13.43 -9.26 7.54
CA VAL A 150 -13.33 -10.52 8.31
C VAL A 150 -12.43 -10.39 9.54
N GLY A 151 -12.22 -9.15 10.00
CA GLY A 151 -11.28 -8.82 11.07
C GLY A 151 -9.96 -8.25 10.56
N GLN A 152 -8.96 -8.16 11.44
CA GLN A 152 -7.70 -7.45 11.18
C GLN A 152 -6.91 -8.09 10.02
N ALA A 153 -6.61 -7.28 8.99
CA ALA A 153 -5.90 -7.73 7.80
C ALA A 153 -5.07 -6.57 7.21
N ILE A 154 -3.75 -6.64 7.40
CA ILE A 154 -2.86 -5.49 7.16
C ILE A 154 -2.34 -5.48 5.72
N ALA A 155 -2.44 -4.35 5.04
CA ALA A 155 -1.80 -4.14 3.74
C ALA A 155 -0.33 -3.73 3.93
N VAL A 156 -0.05 -2.71 4.74
CA VAL A 156 1.31 -2.20 4.96
C VAL A 156 1.58 -2.04 6.46
N LYS A 157 2.76 -2.48 6.91
CA LYS A 157 3.28 -2.19 8.25
C LYS A 157 4.68 -1.57 8.18
N THR A 158 4.89 -0.48 8.90
CA THR A 158 6.19 0.18 9.08
C THR A 158 6.78 -0.11 10.46
N ASP A 159 7.97 -0.71 10.53
CA ASP A 159 8.58 -1.17 11.79
C ASP A 159 10.06 -0.73 11.93
N GLY A 160 10.31 0.52 11.61
CA GLY A 160 11.61 1.19 11.60
C GLY A 160 11.43 2.70 11.68
N ALA A 161 12.24 3.48 10.97
CA ALA A 161 12.18 4.93 10.94
C ALA A 161 12.48 5.52 9.55
N ASN A 162 12.06 6.76 9.32
CA ASN A 162 12.31 7.55 8.11
C ASN A 162 11.72 6.91 6.84
N TYR A 163 10.42 6.62 6.90
CA TYR A 163 9.68 6.13 5.73
C TYR A 163 9.14 7.27 4.87
N GLY A 164 9.14 7.06 3.56
CA GLY A 164 8.45 7.94 2.61
C GLY A 164 7.62 7.14 1.62
N PHE A 165 6.33 7.41 1.54
CA PHE A 165 5.42 6.80 0.57
C PHE A 165 4.87 7.89 -0.33
N TYR A 166 5.05 7.74 -1.64
CA TYR A 166 4.70 8.78 -2.62
C TYR A 166 3.83 8.18 -3.71
N ALA A 167 2.65 8.77 -3.92
CA ALA A 167 1.69 8.31 -4.92
C ALA A 167 1.38 6.80 -4.81
N CYS A 168 1.30 6.28 -3.59
CA CYS A 168 0.98 4.89 -3.33
C CYS A 168 -0.53 4.69 -3.12
N LYS A 169 -1.00 3.45 -3.26
CA LYS A 169 -2.40 3.08 -2.96
C LYS A 169 -2.43 1.94 -1.95
N PHE A 170 -2.99 2.17 -0.78
CA PHE A 170 -3.16 1.16 0.27
C PHE A 170 -4.64 0.83 0.44
N THR A 171 -4.98 -0.46 0.32
CA THR A 171 -6.37 -0.92 0.32
C THR A 171 -6.55 -2.14 1.21
N GLY A 172 -7.67 -2.17 1.93
CA GLY A 172 -8.01 -3.20 2.91
C GLY A 172 -9.37 -2.92 3.51
N TYR A 173 -9.69 -3.59 4.62
CA TYR A 173 -10.90 -3.36 5.41
C TYR A 173 -10.51 -2.90 6.81
N GLN A 174 -10.45 -3.81 7.78
CA GLN A 174 -9.94 -3.50 9.11
C GLN A 174 -8.41 -3.54 9.13
N ASP A 175 -7.79 -2.52 9.74
CA ASP A 175 -6.34 -2.42 9.97
C ASP A 175 -5.47 -2.32 8.68
N THR A 176 -5.92 -1.60 7.65
CA THR A 176 -5.19 -1.48 6.36
C THR A 176 -3.73 -1.01 6.48
N LEU A 177 -3.50 0.14 7.12
CA LEU A 177 -2.16 0.74 7.26
C LEU A 177 -1.75 0.77 8.73
N TYR A 178 -0.82 -0.11 9.07
CA TYR A 178 -0.17 -0.12 10.38
C TYR A 178 1.05 0.82 10.36
N ALA A 179 0.78 2.13 10.43
CA ALA A 179 1.78 3.18 10.58
C ALA A 179 2.35 3.16 12.02
N ASN A 180 3.20 2.15 12.31
CA ASN A 180 3.52 1.77 13.67
C ASN A 180 4.67 2.55 14.29
N LYS A 181 5.83 2.63 13.61
CA LYS A 181 7.06 3.14 14.23
C LYS A 181 7.78 4.18 13.38
N GLY A 182 8.38 5.14 14.08
CA GLY A 182 9.29 6.14 13.54
C GLY A 182 8.64 7.28 12.74
N PRO A 183 9.44 8.25 12.28
CA PRO A 183 8.98 9.28 11.36
C PRO A 183 8.56 8.67 10.03
N SER A 184 7.40 9.07 9.52
CA SER A 184 6.93 8.64 8.20
C SER A 184 6.14 9.74 7.49
N VAL A 185 6.31 9.83 6.17
CA VAL A 185 5.54 10.71 5.30
C VAL A 185 4.78 9.86 4.28
N TYR A 186 3.51 10.16 4.11
CA TYR A 186 2.64 9.63 3.07
C TYR A 186 2.17 10.81 2.24
N ALA A 187 2.56 10.89 0.98
CA ALA A 187 2.28 12.04 0.13
C ALA A 187 1.52 11.63 -1.13
N LYS A 188 0.46 12.36 -1.46
CA LYS A 188 -0.37 12.14 -2.66
C LYS A 188 -0.83 10.69 -2.79
N SER A 189 -1.07 10.03 -1.67
CA SER A 189 -1.38 8.60 -1.62
C SER A 189 -2.86 8.39 -1.34
N TYR A 190 -3.37 7.24 -1.76
CA TYR A 190 -4.73 6.79 -1.50
C TYR A 190 -4.71 5.73 -0.39
N ILE A 191 -5.58 5.87 0.61
CA ILE A 191 -5.69 4.95 1.75
C ILE A 191 -7.16 4.67 2.00
N SER A 192 -7.54 3.40 2.05
CA SER A 192 -8.93 3.00 2.29
C SER A 192 -9.09 1.83 3.26
N GLY A 193 -10.25 1.81 3.93
CA GLY A 193 -10.67 0.72 4.80
C GLY A 193 -11.96 1.04 5.56
N THR A 194 -12.24 0.25 6.59
CA THR A 194 -13.47 0.35 7.40
C THR A 194 -13.15 0.75 8.84
N VAL A 195 -12.54 -0.15 9.60
CA VAL A 195 -12.25 -0.01 11.03
C VAL A 195 -10.75 0.17 11.23
N ASP A 196 -10.35 1.24 11.91
CA ASP A 196 -8.99 1.53 12.35
C ASP A 196 -7.95 1.44 11.22
N PHE A 197 -8.36 1.80 10.00
CA PHE A 197 -7.57 1.48 8.82
C PHE A 197 -6.30 2.34 8.68
N VAL A 198 -6.11 3.34 9.53
CA VAL A 198 -4.80 3.94 9.85
C VAL A 198 -4.55 3.85 11.34
N PHE A 199 -3.62 3.00 11.78
CA PHE A 199 -3.38 2.74 13.20
C PHE A 199 -1.92 2.52 13.53
N GLY A 200 -1.60 2.59 14.82
CA GLY A 200 -0.28 2.24 15.35
C GLY A 200 0.15 2.97 16.61
N LEU A 201 1.30 2.58 17.17
CA LEU A 201 1.67 2.90 18.56
C LEU A 201 2.68 4.05 18.70
N TYR A 202 3.68 4.13 17.82
CA TYR A 202 4.93 4.88 18.07
C TYR A 202 5.32 5.84 16.95
N ALA A 203 4.55 5.93 15.85
CA ALA A 203 4.93 6.71 14.69
C ALA A 203 4.59 8.20 14.84
N GLN A 204 5.49 9.02 14.31
CA GLN A 204 5.20 10.41 13.95
C GLN A 204 4.88 10.41 12.46
N ALA A 205 3.61 10.26 12.10
CA ALA A 205 3.18 10.11 10.71
C ALA A 205 2.55 11.40 10.17
N TRP A 206 2.99 11.82 9.00
CA TRP A 206 2.46 12.96 8.25
C TRP A 206 1.81 12.47 6.95
N PHE A 207 0.54 12.80 6.76
CA PHE A 207 -0.22 12.47 5.56
C PHE A 207 -0.47 13.76 4.79
N GLU A 208 0.25 13.96 3.68
CA GLU A 208 0.25 15.15 2.86
C GLU A 208 -0.60 14.95 1.60
N THR A 209 -1.68 15.72 1.45
CA THR A 209 -2.50 15.69 0.24
C THR A 209 -2.95 14.26 -0.12
N CYS A 210 -3.32 13.48 0.90
CA CYS A 210 -3.76 12.09 0.71
C CYS A 210 -5.28 12.00 0.54
N ASP A 211 -5.71 11.01 -0.24
CA ASP A 211 -7.11 10.63 -0.33
C ASP A 211 -7.40 9.53 0.69
N ILE A 212 -8.25 9.85 1.67
CA ILE A 212 -8.61 8.97 2.77
C ILE A 212 -10.07 8.56 2.58
N VAL A 213 -10.30 7.27 2.27
CA VAL A 213 -11.60 6.78 1.82
C VAL A 213 -12.14 5.70 2.75
N SER A 214 -13.21 6.03 3.47
CA SER A 214 -13.94 5.05 4.27
C SER A 214 -14.90 4.25 3.40
N ILE A 215 -14.71 2.93 3.34
CA ILE A 215 -15.52 2.02 2.50
C ILE A 215 -16.57 1.23 3.28
N GLY A 216 -16.77 1.56 4.56
CA GLY A 216 -17.62 0.82 5.48
C GLY A 216 -17.77 1.56 6.82
N LYS A 217 -18.59 1.01 7.71
CA LYS A 217 -18.76 1.57 9.06
C LYS A 217 -17.45 1.45 9.85
N GLY A 218 -17.08 2.49 10.60
CA GLY A 218 -15.93 2.43 11.48
C GLY A 218 -15.21 3.75 11.72
N CYS A 219 -13.94 3.65 12.06
CA CYS A 219 -13.07 4.78 12.38
C CYS A 219 -11.89 4.81 11.43
N ILE A 220 -11.53 5.99 10.93
CA ILE A 220 -10.35 6.18 10.08
C ILE A 220 -9.07 5.96 10.90
N GLY A 221 -8.84 6.79 11.92
CA GLY A 221 -7.63 6.77 12.72
C GLY A 221 -7.79 6.03 14.05
N ALA A 222 -6.81 5.19 14.40
CA ALA A 222 -6.67 4.58 15.71
C ALA A 222 -5.24 4.75 16.24
N ASN A 223 -4.93 5.98 16.69
CA ASN A 223 -3.63 6.27 17.26
C ASN A 223 -3.50 5.64 18.66
N GLY A 224 -2.44 4.87 18.84
CA GLY A 224 -2.15 4.06 20.01
C GLY A 224 -1.10 4.67 20.94
N ARG A 225 -0.99 6.00 20.96
CA ARG A 225 -0.15 6.68 21.94
C ARG A 225 -0.65 6.40 23.37
N ASP A 226 0.21 5.82 24.19
CA ASP A 226 -0.11 5.25 25.50
C ASP A 226 0.40 6.07 26.70
N SER A 227 1.29 7.03 26.47
CA SER A 227 1.83 7.90 27.53
C SER A 227 2.17 9.30 27.01
N ALA A 228 2.42 10.23 27.94
CA ALA A 228 2.87 11.57 27.62
C ALA A 228 4.23 11.59 26.88
N THR A 229 5.12 10.65 27.22
CA THR A 229 6.48 10.53 26.65
C THR A 229 6.52 9.78 25.32
N ASN A 230 5.47 9.01 24.98
CA ASN A 230 5.36 8.39 23.67
C ASN A 230 5.24 9.50 22.59
N PRO A 231 6.15 9.56 21.60
CA PRO A 231 6.21 10.66 20.63
C PRO A 231 5.09 10.60 19.58
N SER A 232 4.33 9.51 19.54
CA SER A 232 3.35 9.21 18.51
C SER A 232 2.39 10.37 18.23
N ARG A 233 2.13 10.60 16.95
CA ARG A 233 1.15 11.57 16.46
C ARG A 233 0.86 11.31 15.00
N TYR A 234 -0.40 11.46 14.61
CA TYR A 234 -0.79 11.49 13.21
C TYR A 234 -1.24 12.90 12.84
N VAL A 235 -0.73 13.41 11.72
CA VAL A 235 -1.15 14.69 11.16
C VAL A 235 -1.62 14.45 9.74
N PHE A 236 -2.90 14.67 9.49
CA PHE A 236 -3.50 14.68 8.16
C PHE A 236 -3.58 16.11 7.68
N ASN A 237 -2.72 16.45 6.73
CA ASN A 237 -2.56 17.78 6.18
C ASN A 237 -3.03 17.82 4.72
N ASN A 238 -3.93 18.75 4.40
CA ASN A 238 -4.50 18.89 3.06
C ASN A 238 -5.14 17.59 2.52
N ALA A 239 -5.58 16.70 3.41
CA ALA A 239 -6.16 15.42 3.04
C ALA A 239 -7.59 15.60 2.55
N ARG A 240 -8.00 14.81 1.55
CA ARG A 240 -9.39 14.71 1.12
C ARG A 240 -10.02 13.49 1.78
N VAL A 241 -11.03 13.72 2.62
CA VAL A 241 -11.74 12.66 3.34
C VAL A 241 -13.10 12.42 2.69
N THR A 242 -13.35 11.17 2.29
CA THR A 242 -14.60 10.76 1.64
C THR A 242 -15.07 9.40 2.19
N GLY A 243 -16.32 9.05 1.93
CA GLY A 243 -16.84 7.73 2.28
C GLY A 243 -17.87 7.22 1.27
N THR A 244 -17.97 5.90 1.14
CA THR A 244 -18.89 5.23 0.20
C THR A 244 -20.13 4.65 0.88
N CYS A 245 -20.21 4.72 2.21
CA CYS A 245 -21.39 4.34 2.97
C CYS A 245 -22.19 5.59 3.40
N GLY A 246 -23.46 5.41 3.77
CA GLY A 246 -24.36 6.52 4.10
C GLY A 246 -23.84 7.49 5.17
N VAL A 247 -24.44 8.68 5.24
CA VAL A 247 -24.05 9.78 6.16
C VAL A 247 -23.95 9.31 7.62
N GLY A 248 -22.87 9.65 8.30
CA GLY A 248 -22.70 9.41 9.75
C GLY A 248 -22.27 7.98 10.11
N THR A 249 -21.76 7.21 9.16
CA THR A 249 -21.30 5.82 9.36
C THR A 249 -19.81 5.69 9.68
N ALA A 250 -19.03 6.75 9.45
CA ALA A 250 -17.59 6.76 9.65
C ALA A 250 -17.15 7.95 10.51
N TYR A 251 -16.15 7.73 11.35
CA TYR A 251 -15.57 8.74 12.24
C TYR A 251 -14.12 9.00 11.88
N LEU A 252 -13.64 10.23 12.09
CA LEU A 252 -12.24 10.60 11.85
C LEU A 252 -11.24 9.78 12.67
N GLY A 253 -11.66 9.23 13.81
CA GLY A 253 -10.87 8.27 14.56
C GLY A 253 -11.44 7.95 15.92
N ARG A 254 -10.75 7.05 16.63
CA ARG A 254 -10.98 6.71 18.03
C ARG A 254 -9.64 6.54 18.77
N PRO A 255 -9.57 6.75 20.09
CA PRO A 255 -8.35 6.47 20.84
C PRO A 255 -8.15 4.95 20.98
N TRP A 256 -7.11 4.40 20.37
CA TRP A 256 -6.71 3.02 20.67
C TRP A 256 -6.07 2.93 22.06
N LYS A 257 -5.36 3.98 22.47
CA LYS A 257 -4.75 4.12 23.80
C LYS A 257 -5.04 5.51 24.41
N PRO A 258 -4.91 5.67 25.74
CA PRO A 258 -5.43 6.86 26.45
C PRO A 258 -4.82 8.20 26.05
N PHE A 259 -3.62 8.22 25.47
CA PHE A 259 -2.90 9.45 25.08
C PHE A 259 -2.95 9.70 23.57
N SER A 260 -3.87 9.05 22.86
CA SER A 260 -4.08 9.17 21.41
C SER A 260 -3.98 10.61 20.92
N ARG A 261 -3.23 10.82 19.84
CA ARG A 261 -3.00 12.15 19.27
C ARG A 261 -3.09 12.14 17.75
N VAL A 262 -4.15 12.75 17.24
CA VAL A 262 -4.42 12.90 15.81
C VAL A 262 -4.82 14.35 15.54
N VAL A 263 -4.26 14.94 14.49
CA VAL A 263 -4.59 16.29 14.01
C VAL A 263 -5.07 16.18 12.57
N TRP A 264 -6.20 16.82 12.28
CA TRP A 264 -6.72 17.03 10.94
C TRP A 264 -6.64 18.53 10.65
N GLN A 265 -5.89 18.94 9.63
CA GLN A 265 -5.67 20.36 9.33
C GLN A 265 -5.69 20.61 7.82
N MET A 266 -6.29 21.74 7.42
CA MET A 266 -6.50 22.11 6.01
C MET A 266 -7.15 20.99 5.18
N ALA A 267 -7.87 20.08 5.84
CA ALA A 267 -8.45 18.90 5.21
C ALA A 267 -9.83 19.25 4.64
N GLU A 268 -10.08 18.85 3.40
CA GLU A 268 -11.40 18.96 2.79
C GLU A 268 -12.24 17.74 3.19
N GLN A 269 -13.32 17.97 3.93
CA GLN A 269 -14.32 16.96 4.23
C GLN A 269 -15.50 17.16 3.29
N ARG A 270 -15.70 16.24 2.34
CA ARG A 270 -16.89 16.27 1.49
C ARG A 270 -18.00 15.44 2.13
N PRO A 271 -19.26 15.91 2.11
CA PRO A 271 -20.39 15.09 2.51
C PRO A 271 -20.38 13.76 1.75
N GLN A 272 -20.68 12.66 2.44
CA GLN A 272 -20.94 11.37 1.80
C GLN A 272 -22.03 11.59 0.73
N GLN A 273 -21.69 11.37 -0.54
CA GLN A 273 -22.66 11.49 -1.62
C GLN A 273 -23.76 10.47 -1.37
N ARG A 274 -25.00 10.95 -1.21
CA ARG A 274 -26.17 10.09 -1.34
C ARG A 274 -26.30 9.78 -2.81
N ASP A 275 -25.75 8.67 -3.26
CA ASP A 275 -26.28 8.02 -4.44
C ASP A 275 -27.66 7.49 -4.03
N GLN A 276 -28.69 8.31 -4.24
CA GLN A 276 -30.07 7.82 -4.31
C GLN A 276 -30.33 7.34 -5.74
N PRO A 277 -31.04 6.21 -5.91
CA PRO A 277 -31.34 5.61 -7.21
C PRO A 277 -32.20 6.52 -8.10
#